data_AF-A0A8J6QK16-F1
#
_entry.id   AF-A0A8J6QK16-F1
#
_cell.length_a   1.000
_cell.length_b   1.000
_cell.length_c   1.000
_cell.angle_alpha   90.00
_cell.angle_beta   90.00
_cell.angle_gamma   90.00
#
_symmetry.space_group_name_H-M   'P 1'
#
loop_
_entity.id
_entity.type
_entity.pdbx_description
1 polymer ?
#
loop_
_entity_poly.entity_id
_entity_poly.type
_entity_poly.pdbx_seq_one_letter_code
_entity_poly.pdbx_strand_id
1 'polypeptide(L)'
;MMKKLAISALTTTLVIGSQVQAAMDPYVEKALQDVCHSATSNRVAALRETIKAYRLEVEDVANKVVCNGLPIAEFAAEHNSDTIAQYLNQRLDSGQVLAMN
;
A
#
# COMPACT_ATOMS: atom_id res chain seq x y z
N MET A 1 38.61 -31.40 -42.71
CA MET A 1 37.23 -30.89 -42.89
C MET A 1 36.79 -30.22 -41.59
N MET A 2 36.58 -28.90 -41.60
CA MET A 2 36.36 -28.08 -40.40
C MET A 2 34.88 -28.10 -39.98
N LYS A 3 34.60 -28.55 -38.76
CA LYS A 3 33.26 -28.53 -38.14
C LYS A 3 33.06 -27.15 -37.52
N LYS A 4 32.27 -26.30 -38.16
CA LYS A 4 31.97 -24.94 -37.69
C LYS A 4 30.99 -25.03 -36.53
N LEU A 5 31.45 -24.69 -35.32
CA LEU A 5 30.60 -24.49 -34.15
C LEU A 5 29.97 -23.10 -34.27
N ALA A 6 28.69 -23.04 -34.63
CA ALA A 6 27.92 -21.80 -34.63
C ALA A 6 27.43 -21.52 -33.20
N ILE A 7 28.11 -20.60 -32.51
CA ILE A 7 27.68 -20.09 -31.22
C ILE A 7 26.60 -19.04 -31.48
N SER A 8 25.35 -19.40 -31.24
CA SER A 8 24.22 -18.47 -31.31
C SER A 8 24.23 -17.58 -30.06
N ALA A 9 24.62 -16.32 -30.21
CA ALA A 9 24.54 -15.33 -29.15
C ALA A 9 23.07 -14.97 -28.88
N LEU A 10 22.58 -15.32 -27.69
CA LEU A 10 21.25 -14.95 -27.21
C LEU A 10 21.30 -13.48 -26.76
N THR A 11 20.90 -12.54 -27.62
CA THR A 11 20.81 -11.11 -27.29
C THR A 11 19.56 -10.85 -26.44
N THR A 12 19.72 -10.71 -25.13
CA THR A 12 18.66 -10.27 -24.22
C THR A 12 18.51 -8.75 -24.30
N THR A 13 17.51 -8.26 -25.03
CA THR A 13 17.14 -6.83 -25.01
C THR A 13 16.34 -6.52 -23.75
N LEU A 14 16.95 -5.86 -22.77
CA LEU A 14 16.23 -5.25 -21.65
C LEU A 14 15.48 -4.02 -22.17
N VAL A 15 14.16 -4.11 -22.26
CA VAL A 15 13.31 -2.94 -22.48
C VAL A 15 13.15 -2.23 -21.14
N ILE A 16 13.94 -1.19 -20.92
CA ILE A 16 13.79 -0.29 -19.76
C ILE A 16 12.63 0.65 -20.11
N GLY A 17 11.42 0.29 -19.70
CA GLY A 17 10.28 1.20 -19.75
C GLY A 17 10.44 2.27 -18.68
N SER A 18 10.46 3.54 -19.07
CA SER A 18 10.42 4.66 -18.13
C SER A 18 9.05 4.73 -17.47
N GLN A 19 8.96 4.31 -16.20
CA GLN A 19 7.81 4.61 -15.35
C GLN A 19 7.85 6.11 -15.06
N VAL A 20 6.93 6.88 -15.65
CA VAL A 20 6.69 8.26 -15.22
C VAL A 20 5.97 8.18 -13.87
N GLN A 21 6.70 8.36 -12.78
CA GLN A 21 6.08 8.65 -11.49
C GLN A 21 5.56 10.09 -11.56
N ALA A 22 4.24 10.25 -11.66
CA ALA A 22 3.61 11.54 -11.45
C ALA A 22 3.88 11.97 -10.00
N ALA A 23 4.43 13.17 -9.81
CA ALA A 23 4.58 13.74 -8.48
C ALA A 23 3.19 13.93 -7.87
N MET A 24 2.98 13.39 -6.67
CA MET A 24 1.73 13.56 -5.94
C MET A 24 1.60 14.99 -5.45
N ASP A 25 0.36 15.44 -5.24
CA ASP A 25 0.11 16.67 -4.51
C ASP A 25 0.69 16.55 -3.08
N PRO A 26 1.49 17.52 -2.60
CA PRO A 26 2.13 17.43 -1.28
C PRO A 26 1.15 17.29 -0.10
N TYR A 27 -0.06 17.84 -0.23
CA TYR A 27 -1.10 17.68 0.80
C TYR A 27 -1.60 16.23 0.84
N VAL A 28 -1.79 15.61 -0.33
CA VAL A 28 -2.21 14.20 -0.42
C VAL A 28 -1.11 13.28 0.11
N GLU A 29 0.14 13.52 -0.27
CA GLU A 29 1.27 12.74 0.25
C GLU A 29 1.35 12.83 1.77
N LYS A 30 1.24 14.04 2.33
CA LYS A 30 1.27 14.24 3.78
C LYS A 30 0.09 13.58 4.48
N ALA A 31 -1.11 13.64 3.90
CA ALA A 31 -2.29 12.98 4.44
C ALA A 31 -2.09 11.47 4.56
N LEU A 32 -1.56 10.82 3.51
CA LEU A 32 -1.28 9.39 3.52
C LEU A 32 -0.20 9.01 4.54
N GLN A 33 0.89 9.80 4.61
CA GLN A 33 1.94 9.58 5.60
C GLN A 33 1.41 9.66 7.04
N ASP A 34 0.62 10.69 7.36
CA ASP A 34 0.05 10.87 8.70
C ASP A 34 -0.95 9.76 9.05
N VAL A 35 -1.80 9.36 8.09
CA VAL A 35 -2.74 8.25 8.26
C VAL A 35 -1.98 6.94 8.55
N CYS A 36 -0.99 6.59 7.72
CA CYS A 36 -0.17 5.40 7.93
C CYS A 36 0.60 5.45 9.24
N HIS A 37 1.16 6.60 9.61
CA HIS A 37 1.84 6.76 10.89
C HIS A 37 0.89 6.54 12.07
N SER A 38 -0.30 7.15 12.03
CA SER A 38 -1.30 7.01 13.09
C SER A 38 -1.83 5.57 13.23
N ALA A 39 -1.80 4.78 12.16
CA ALA A 39 -2.18 3.37 12.16
C ALA A 39 -1.25 2.50 13.04
N THR A 40 -0.03 2.97 13.36
CA THR A 40 0.93 2.28 14.24
C THR A 40 0.74 2.59 15.73
N SER A 41 -0.22 3.45 16.08
CA SER A 41 -0.39 3.93 17.46
C SER A 41 -1.17 2.98 18.37
N ASN A 42 -1.79 1.94 17.80
CA ASN A 42 -2.79 1.08 18.45
C ASN A 42 -3.98 1.82 19.11
N ARG A 43 -4.17 3.12 18.82
CA ARG A 43 -5.26 3.96 19.38
C ARG A 43 -6.22 4.38 18.26
N VAL A 44 -7.38 3.72 18.19
CA VAL A 44 -8.43 4.02 17.19
C VAL A 44 -8.84 5.50 17.20
N ALA A 45 -8.90 6.13 18.38
CA ALA A 45 -9.21 7.55 18.49
C ALA A 45 -8.21 8.44 17.73
N ALA A 46 -6.91 8.17 17.85
CA ALA A 46 -5.87 8.95 17.18
C ALA A 46 -5.95 8.78 15.65
N LEU A 47 -6.18 7.56 15.16
CA LEU A 47 -6.40 7.31 13.74
C LEU A 47 -7.64 8.08 13.23
N ARG A 48 -8.76 8.04 13.96
CA ARG A 48 -9.98 8.77 13.57
C ARG A 48 -9.81 10.27 13.57
N GLU A 49 -9.04 10.81 14.52
CA GLU A 49 -8.70 12.24 14.55
C GLU A 49 -7.90 12.65 13.31
N THR A 50 -6.89 11.86 12.92
CA THR A 50 -6.11 12.08 11.70
C THR A 50 -6.99 12.02 10.45
N ILE A 51 -7.80 10.97 10.31
CA ILE A 51 -8.72 10.77 9.17
C ILE A 51 -9.67 11.98 9.05
N LYS A 52 -10.24 12.44 10.16
CA LYS A 52 -11.12 13.60 10.20
C LYS A 52 -10.40 14.91 9.86
N ALA A 53 -9.15 15.08 10.31
CA ALA A 53 -8.36 16.27 10.01
C ALA A 53 -8.14 16.46 8.49
N TYR A 54 -8.02 15.35 7.77
CA TYR A 54 -7.89 15.31 6.30
C TYR A 54 -9.23 15.16 5.56
N ARG A 55 -10.36 15.14 6.29
CA ARG A 55 -11.71 14.97 5.72
C ARG A 55 -11.84 13.71 4.86
N LEU A 56 -11.17 12.64 5.28
CA LEU A 56 -11.28 11.33 4.65
C LEU A 56 -12.42 10.53 5.32
N GLU A 57 -13.03 9.63 4.55
CA GLU A 57 -13.99 8.66 5.09
C GLU A 57 -13.25 7.43 5.58
N VAL A 58 -13.70 6.83 6.69
CA VAL A 58 -12.97 5.72 7.30
C VAL A 58 -13.04 4.47 6.44
N GLU A 59 -14.17 4.27 5.76
CA GLU A 59 -14.39 3.21 4.79
C GLU A 59 -13.41 3.36 3.61
N ASP A 60 -13.20 4.57 3.08
CA ASP A 60 -12.21 4.81 2.03
C ASP A 60 -10.79 4.51 2.51
N VAL A 61 -10.45 4.88 3.75
CA VAL A 61 -9.14 4.58 4.33
C VAL A 61 -8.93 3.07 4.46
N ALA A 62 -9.90 2.36 5.03
CA ALA A 62 -9.83 0.91 5.22
C ALA A 62 -9.67 0.16 3.89
N ASN A 63 -10.38 0.60 2.85
CA ASN A 63 -10.45 -0.11 1.56
C ASN A 63 -9.38 0.36 0.55
N LYS A 64 -8.81 1.57 0.67
CA LYS A 64 -7.97 2.13 -0.40
C LYS A 64 -6.56 2.51 0.04
N VAL A 65 -6.32 2.72 1.33
CA VAL A 65 -5.00 3.15 1.80
C VAL A 65 -4.06 1.96 1.93
N VAL A 66 -2.92 2.09 1.27
CA VAL A 66 -1.80 1.15 1.30
C VAL A 66 -0.61 1.85 1.95
N CYS A 67 -0.11 1.28 3.04
CA CYS A 67 1.03 1.76 3.79
C CYS A 67 2.24 0.86 3.53
N ASN A 68 3.31 1.41 2.94
CA ASN A 68 4.52 0.65 2.60
C ASN A 68 4.27 -0.64 1.80
N GLY A 69 3.27 -0.61 0.91
CA GLY A 69 2.91 -1.77 0.07
C GLY A 69 1.89 -2.72 0.68
N LEU A 70 1.44 -2.50 1.93
CA LEU A 70 0.44 -3.31 2.61
C LEU A 70 -0.88 -2.56 2.79
N PRO A 71 -2.05 -3.21 2.69
CA PRO A 71 -3.31 -2.65 3.15
C PRO A 71 -3.18 -2.12 4.58
N ILE A 72 -3.77 -0.96 4.87
CA ILE A 72 -3.56 -0.28 6.16
C ILE A 72 -3.90 -1.14 7.39
N ALA A 73 -4.87 -2.06 7.28
CA ALA A 73 -5.21 -3.00 8.36
C ALA A 73 -4.09 -4.02 8.61
N GLU A 74 -3.48 -4.56 7.56
CA GLU A 74 -2.33 -5.47 7.65
C GLU A 74 -1.10 -4.74 8.17
N PHE A 75 -0.83 -3.53 7.65
CA PHE A 75 0.24 -2.67 8.14
C PHE A 75 0.10 -2.39 9.64
N ALA A 76 -1.11 -2.07 10.12
CA ALA A 76 -1.35 -1.89 11.54
C ALA A 76 -1.04 -3.16 12.34
N ALA A 77 -1.44 -4.34 11.85
CA ALA A 77 -1.13 -5.61 12.51
C ALA A 77 0.38 -5.90 12.56
N GLU A 78 1.13 -5.67 11.48
CA GLU A 78 2.59 -5.82 11.45
C GLU A 78 3.30 -4.90 12.46
N HIS A 79 2.68 -3.77 12.78
CA HIS A 79 3.18 -2.81 13.76
C HIS A 79 2.57 -3.00 15.17
N ASN A 80 2.05 -4.18 15.49
CA ASN A 80 1.43 -4.52 16.81
C ASN A 80 0.26 -3.60 17.19
N SER A 81 -0.46 -3.07 16.20
CA SER A 81 -1.63 -2.22 16.38
C SER A 81 -2.95 -2.96 16.14
N ASP A 82 -3.12 -4.09 16.82
CA ASP A 82 -4.23 -5.03 16.63
C ASP A 82 -5.62 -4.38 16.78
N THR A 83 -5.76 -3.40 17.68
CA THR A 83 -7.03 -2.69 17.89
C THR A 83 -7.40 -1.87 16.65
N ILE A 84 -6.41 -1.26 16.00
CA ILE A 84 -6.59 -0.52 14.75
C ILE A 84 -6.85 -1.49 13.60
N ALA A 85 -6.09 -2.59 13.50
CA ALA A 85 -6.30 -3.60 12.48
C ALA A 85 -7.73 -4.16 12.53
N GLN A 86 -8.20 -4.53 13.72
CA GLN A 86 -9.58 -5.00 13.92
C GLN A 86 -10.61 -3.93 13.55
N TYR A 87 -10.39 -2.67 13.96
CA TYR A 87 -11.28 -1.56 13.62
C TYR A 87 -11.39 -1.34 12.10
N LEU A 88 -10.27 -1.38 11.39
CA LEU A 88 -10.22 -1.20 9.94
C LEU A 88 -10.86 -2.39 9.21
N ASN A 89 -10.63 -3.62 9.68
CA ASN A 89 -11.26 -4.82 9.11
C ASN A 89 -12.80 -4.80 9.22
N GLN A 90 -13.35 -4.19 10.28
CA GLN A 90 -14.80 -3.98 10.42
C GLN A 90 -15.38 -2.96 9.44
N ARG A 91 -14.53 -2.22 8.71
CA ARG A 91 -14.90 -1.17 7.75
C ARG A 91 -14.63 -1.58 6.30
N LEU A 92 -14.12 -2.80 6.09
CA LEU A 92 -13.92 -3.34 4.76
C LEU A 92 -15.26 -3.67 4.10
N ASP A 93 -15.35 -3.39 2.81
CA ASP A 93 -16.46 -3.86 2.00
C ASP A 93 -16.39 -5.38 1.88
N SER A 94 -17.55 -6.05 1.77
CA SER A 94 -17.63 -7.52 1.72
C SER A 94 -16.80 -8.16 0.60
N GLY A 95 -16.52 -7.42 -0.47
CA GLY A 95 -15.66 -7.88 -1.58
C GLY A 95 -14.17 -7.86 -1.26
N GLN A 96 -13.74 -7.03 -0.30
CA GLN A 96 -12.33 -6.83 0.02
C GLN A 96 -11.83 -7.77 1.11
N VAL A 97 -12.73 -8.21 2.00
CA VAL A 97 -12.49 -9.29 2.98
C VAL A 97 -12.11 -10.61 2.29
N LEU A 98 -12.59 -10.84 1.05
CA LEU A 98 -12.32 -12.06 0.26
C LEU A 98 -10.99 -12.05 -0.49
N ALA A 99 -10.28 -10.90 -0.51
CA ALA A 99 -8.99 -10.76 -1.18
C ALA A 99 -7.80 -10.95 -0.21
N MET A 100 -8.07 -11.17 1.08
CA MET A 100 -7.08 -11.27 2.16
C MET A 100 -6.85 -12.72 2.63
N ASN A 101 -7.26 -13.73 1.83
CA ASN A 101 -7.22 -15.16 2.17
C ASN A 101 -6.64 -16.02 1.05
#